data_AF-A0A4R3PSU2-F1
#
_entry.id   AF-A0A4R3PSU2-F1
#
_cell.length_a   1.000
_cell.length_b   1.000
_cell.length_c   1.000
_cell.angle_alpha   90.00
_cell.angle_beta   90.00
_cell.angle_gamma   90.00
#
_symmetry.space_group_name_H-M   'P 1'
#
loop_
_entity.id
_entity.type
_entity.pdbx_description
1 polymer ?
#
loop_
_entity_poly.entity_id
_entity_poly.type
_entity_poly.pdbx_seq_one_letter_code
_entity_poly.pdbx_strand_id
1 'polypeptide(L)'
;MTDDAFVEARRFSVAAKVSGYVSEVAVTDNQHVMAGDVILKIDPRDYQIALEQANGQVGVASAAIRAVVAQIAAGAAAIDEAKA
;
A
#
# COMPACT_ATOMS: atom_id res chain seq x y z
N MET A 1 42.45 37.92 -10.60
CA MET A 1 41.30 37.40 -11.37
C MET A 1 40.79 36.19 -10.63
N THR A 2 39.67 36.32 -9.95
CA THR A 2 38.95 35.17 -9.38
C THR A 2 38.11 34.58 -10.49
N ASP A 3 38.31 33.28 -10.71
CA ASP A 3 37.61 32.46 -11.67
C ASP A 3 36.24 32.13 -11.08
N ASP A 4 35.21 32.85 -11.50
CA ASP A 4 33.83 32.58 -11.11
C ASP A 4 33.38 31.29 -11.81
N ALA A 5 33.71 30.15 -11.21
CA ALA A 5 33.21 28.86 -11.63
C ALA A 5 31.72 28.78 -11.27
N PHE A 6 30.85 29.05 -12.25
CA PHE A 6 29.43 28.72 -12.16
C PHE A 6 29.27 27.19 -12.12
N VAL A 7 29.13 26.64 -10.91
CA VAL A 7 28.74 25.24 -10.75
C VAL A 7 27.25 25.15 -11.05
N GLU A 8 26.91 24.73 -12.26
CA GLU A 8 25.53 24.36 -12.62
C GLU A 8 25.16 23.05 -11.89
N ALA A 9 24.80 23.18 -10.61
CA ALA A 9 24.31 22.07 -9.83
C ALA A 9 22.87 21.76 -10.27
N ARG A 10 22.68 20.62 -10.95
CA ARG A 10 21.35 20.07 -11.23
C ARG A 10 20.65 19.79 -9.90
N ARG A 11 19.66 20.62 -9.54
CA ARG A 11 18.83 20.43 -8.35
C ARG A 11 17.57 19.68 -8.75
N PHE A 12 17.33 18.54 -8.11
CA PHE A 12 16.09 17.78 -8.24
C PHE A 12 15.27 17.96 -6.96
N SER A 13 14.01 18.37 -7.12
CA SER A 13 13.07 18.39 -6.01
C SER A 13 12.48 17.00 -5.84
N VAL A 14 12.46 16.48 -4.62
CA VAL A 14 11.80 15.21 -4.29
C VAL A 14 10.57 15.51 -3.45
N ALA A 15 9.43 14.95 -3.85
CA ALA A 15 8.16 15.11 -3.17
C ALA A 15 7.50 13.75 -2.95
N ALA A 16 6.81 13.61 -1.81
CA ALA A 16 5.99 12.45 -1.53
C ALA A 16 4.78 12.43 -2.47
N LYS A 17 4.44 11.24 -2.98
CA LYS A 17 3.23 11.03 -3.79
C LYS A 17 1.94 10.97 -2.96
N VAL A 18 2.09 10.82 -1.64
CA VAL A 18 0.99 10.66 -0.70
C VAL A 18 1.16 11.64 0.45
N SER A 19 0.06 12.13 1.01
CA SER A 19 0.06 13.03 2.15
C SER A 19 0.25 12.27 3.46
N GLY A 20 0.83 12.89 4.47
CA GLY A 20 0.93 12.30 5.80
C GLY A 20 1.97 12.98 6.65
N TYR A 21 1.98 12.64 7.93
CA TYR A 21 2.97 13.13 8.87
C TYR A 21 4.30 12.44 8.62
N VAL A 22 5.38 13.22 8.54
CA VAL A 22 6.74 12.67 8.48
C VAL A 22 7.10 12.12 9.85
N SER A 23 7.40 10.83 9.93
CA SER A 23 7.83 10.15 11.14
C SER A 23 9.36 10.18 11.31
N GLU A 24 10.09 10.22 10.20
CA GLU A 24 11.56 10.21 10.20
C GLU A 24 12.09 10.90 8.94
N VAL A 25 13.17 11.67 9.09
CA VAL A 25 14.02 12.10 7.99
C VAL A 25 15.32 11.31 8.10
N ALA A 26 15.59 10.45 7.12
CA ALA A 26 16.66 9.46 7.18
C ALA A 26 17.99 9.96 6.58
N VAL A 27 18.05 11.24 6.21
CA VAL A 27 19.21 11.87 5.57
C VAL A 27 19.58 13.19 6.24
N THR A 28 20.84 13.57 6.11
CA THR A 28 21.38 14.87 6.55
C THR A 28 21.68 15.78 5.35
N ASP A 29 21.90 17.07 5.63
CA ASP A 29 22.24 18.05 4.60
C ASP A 29 23.48 17.64 3.79
N ASN A 30 23.41 17.84 2.47
CA ASN A 30 24.44 17.51 1.48
C ASN A 30 24.86 16.03 1.45
N GLN A 31 24.08 15.13 2.04
CA GLN A 31 24.32 13.69 1.95
C GLN A 31 24.11 13.21 0.51
N HIS A 32 25.08 12.48 -0.01
CA HIS A 32 24.95 11.81 -1.30
C HIS A 32 24.04 10.59 -1.15
N VAL A 33 23.01 10.49 -2.01
CA VAL A 33 22.02 9.40 -2.02
C VAL A 33 21.91 8.79 -3.41
N MET A 34 21.58 7.51 -3.46
CA MET A 34 21.36 6.74 -4.67
C MET A 34 19.88 6.45 -4.88
N ALA A 35 19.53 6.04 -6.09
CA ALA A 35 18.16 5.63 -6.40
C ALA A 35 17.75 4.42 -5.53
N GLY A 36 16.62 4.55 -4.85
CA GLY A 36 16.11 3.54 -3.92
C GLY A 36 16.41 3.82 -2.44
N ASP A 37 17.29 4.78 -2.15
CA ASP A 37 17.57 5.17 -0.76
C ASP A 37 16.33 5.80 -0.11
N VAL A 38 16.08 5.41 1.14
CA VAL A 38 15.03 5.99 1.96
C VAL A 38 15.51 7.35 2.46
N ILE A 39 14.84 8.42 2.03
CA ILE A 39 15.16 9.79 2.46
C ILE A 39 14.23 10.30 3.56
N LEU A 40 12.99 9.80 3.59
CA LEU A 40 11.98 10.17 4.57
C LEU A 40 11.00 9.00 4.76
N LYS A 41 10.41 8.91 5.94
CA LYS A 41 9.33 7.99 6.24
C LYS A 41 8.09 8.79 6.62
N ILE A 42 6.96 8.38 6.05
CA ILE A 42 5.64 8.87 6.42
C ILE A 42 5.07 7.90 7.46
N ASP A 43 4.39 8.44 8.48
CA ASP A 43 3.66 7.65 9.46
C ASP A 43 2.65 6.73 8.76
N PRO A 44 2.80 5.40 8.88
CA PRO A 44 2.01 4.47 8.10
C PRO A 44 0.65 4.17 8.74
N ARG A 45 0.34 4.65 9.95
CA ARG A 45 -0.81 4.19 10.74
C ARG A 45 -2.14 4.30 10.00
N ASP A 46 -2.43 5.47 9.40
CA ASP A 46 -3.68 5.67 8.66
C ASP A 46 -3.77 4.76 7.44
N TYR A 47 -2.63 4.54 6.75
CA TYR A 47 -2.54 3.64 5.61
C TYR A 47 -2.71 2.16 6.01
N GLN A 48 -2.16 1.77 7.16
CA GLN A 48 -2.30 0.42 7.71
C GLN A 48 -3.76 0.15 8.10
N ILE A 49 -4.42 1.08 8.78
CA ILE A 49 -5.83 0.98 9.14
C ILE A 49 -6.69 0.84 7.88
N ALA A 50 -6.45 1.67 6.86
CA ALA A 50 -7.18 1.59 5.59
C ALA A 50 -6.97 0.24 4.88
N LEU A 51 -5.73 -0.27 4.88
CA LEU A 51 -5.38 -1.57 4.32
C LEU A 51 -6.08 -2.72 5.07
N GLU A 52 -6.04 -2.70 6.39
CA GLU A 52 -6.72 -3.70 7.25
C GLU A 52 -8.23 -3.69 7.03
N GLN A 53 -8.83 -2.51 6.94
CA GLN A 53 -10.26 -2.37 6.64
C GLN A 53 -10.61 -2.96 5.27
N ALA A 54 -9.82 -2.66 4.23
CA ALA A 54 -10.02 -3.22 2.89
C ALA A 54 -9.87 -4.75 2.88
N ASN A 55 -8.86 -5.29 3.56
CA ASN A 55 -8.68 -6.73 3.72
C ASN A 55 -9.85 -7.37 4.47
N GLY A 56 -10.40 -6.70 5.49
CA GLY A 56 -11.60 -7.14 6.18
C GLY A 56 -12.81 -7.24 5.25
N GLN A 57 -13.02 -6.25 4.39
CA GLN A 57 -14.10 -6.27 3.39
C GLN A 57 -13.94 -7.42 2.40
N VAL A 58 -12.72 -7.69 1.93
CA VAL A 58 -12.42 -8.87 1.11
C VAL A 58 -12.73 -10.17 1.86
N GLY A 59 -12.41 -10.23 3.15
CA GLY A 59 -12.74 -11.37 4.02
C GLY A 59 -14.24 -11.64 4.12
N VAL A 60 -15.04 -10.58 4.33
CA VAL A 60 -16.50 -10.65 4.36
C VAL A 60 -17.07 -11.14 3.03
N ALA A 61 -16.62 -10.57 1.91
CA ALA A 61 -17.04 -10.99 0.58
C ALA A 61 -16.70 -12.46 0.31
N SER A 62 -15.50 -12.89 0.70
CA SER A 62 -15.06 -14.28 0.57
C SER A 62 -15.91 -15.23 1.41
N ALA A 63 -16.29 -14.83 2.62
CA ALA A 63 -17.18 -15.61 3.48
C ALA A 63 -18.59 -15.74 2.88
N ALA A 64 -19.12 -14.66 2.30
CA ALA A 64 -20.41 -14.67 1.62
C ALA A 64 -20.41 -15.63 0.43
N ILE A 65 -19.35 -15.62 -0.40
CA ILE A 65 -19.19 -16.57 -1.50
C ILE A 65 -19.19 -18.01 -0.98
N ARG A 66 -18.43 -18.31 0.08
CA ARG A 66 -18.40 -19.66 0.67
C ARG A 66 -19.77 -20.11 1.18
N ALA A 67 -20.52 -19.21 1.80
CA ALA A 67 -21.87 -19.51 2.27
C ALA A 67 -22.81 -19.86 1.11
N VAL A 68 -22.77 -19.09 0.02
CA VAL A 68 -23.57 -19.36 -1.20
C VAL A 68 -23.17 -20.69 -1.83
N VAL A 69 -21.86 -20.99 -1.93
CA VAL A 69 -21.38 -22.27 -2.45
C VAL A 69 -21.88 -23.45 -1.61
N ALA A 70 -21.86 -23.33 -0.29
CA ALA A 70 -22.38 -24.35 0.61
C ALA A 70 -23.91 -24.55 0.44
N GLN A 71 -24.67 -23.46 0.25
CA GLN A 71 -26.11 -23.53 -0.03
C GLN A 71 -26.41 -24.24 -1.36
N ILE A 72 -25.63 -23.96 -2.40
CA ILE A 72 -25.75 -24.64 -3.71
C ILE A 72 -25.49 -26.14 -3.55
N ALA A 73 -24.44 -26.52 -2.83
CA ALA A 73 -24.10 -27.92 -2.59
C ALA A 73 -25.21 -28.66 -1.83
N ALA A 74 -25.76 -28.03 -0.77
CA ALA A 74 -26.88 -28.58 -0.03
C ALA A 74 -28.14 -28.73 -0.89
N GLY A 75 -28.45 -27.73 -1.73
CA GLY A 75 -29.58 -27.79 -2.65
C GLY A 75 -29.45 -28.90 -3.70
N ALA A 76 -28.24 -29.12 -4.22
CA ALA A 76 -27.97 -30.20 -5.17
C ALA A 76 -28.19 -31.58 -4.55
N ALA A 77 -27.73 -31.81 -3.31
CA ALA A 77 -27.93 -33.06 -2.59
C ALA A 77 -29.42 -33.37 -2.36
N ALA A 78 -30.21 -32.38 -1.95
CA ALA A 78 -31.65 -32.55 -1.74
C ALA A 78 -32.41 -32.92 -3.03
N ILE A 79 -31.96 -32.41 -4.19
CA ILE A 79 -32.55 -32.77 -5.50
C ILE A 79 -32.24 -34.22 -5.88
N ASP A 80 -31.04 -34.71 -5.55
CA ASP A 80 -30.63 -36.09 -5.83
C ASP A 80 -31.42 -37.09 -4.98
N GLU A 81 -31.57 -36.80 -3.68
CA GLU A 81 -32.40 -37.59 -2.77
C GLU A 81 -33.87 -37.67 -3.22
N ALA A 82 -34.43 -36.58 -3.76
CA ALA A 82 -35.81 -36.56 -4.22
C ALA A 82 -36.05 -37.34 -5.54
N LYS A 83 -34.98 -37.73 -6.26
CA LYS A 83 -35.05 -38.48 -7.53
C LYS A 83 -34.80 -39.97 -7.36
N ALA A 84 -34.29 -40.40 -6.21
CA ALA A 84 -34.08 -41.81 -5.85
C ALA A 84 -35.40 -42.48 -5.43
#